data_AF-A0A845BP13-F1
#
_entry.id   AF-A0A845BP13-F1
#
_cell.length_a   1.000
_cell.length_b   1.000
_cell.length_c   1.000
_cell.angle_alpha   90.00
_cell.angle_beta   90.00
_cell.angle_gamma   90.00
#
_symmetry.space_group_name_H-M   'P 1'
#
loop_
_entity.id
_entity.type
_entity.pdbx_description
1 polymer ?
#
loop_
_entity_poly.entity_id
_entity_poly.type
_entity_poly.pdbx_seq_one_letter_code
_entity_poly.pdbx_strand_id
1 'polypeptide(L)'
;MQLDTWLASVAVQRWPVLPQTHARIRQELARGSERLRFEVLANLTLSDPFLLLDLLRLMATSTALQRSGSLPAVEQMLMVVGSERIMMRYRQLTAWPEPADRHEFAVQEEVAGLMGRARISALIVKAWLSLAGEHKVEDSFVAAEIYNLPACLYLLQHQVRLKKPALQQMAEQFAMDYPPLLAAFIQRMPLPEGLNALLGSGVPGRHRQLLKLAVACAEGLDQGWWRPAWQAGVSAAAHLMGVTYSEAYQAVVHAVLQVARNPQAPAYTFAARRFLAMEGDIPLADEPCLPPSLDVAARTDLAIRGALRHLANDLGFERVLFYRLNEAGDTLRLQFQIGLKSGDVLLQQMPLMKPDGLPALLLGRPQGFLLTLALHARLQVKYADAWLSALSGNDVALLSVYAEGRPLGLFVVDNAGSGRAIDDACYQQFKLLAARVASLSF
;
A
#
# COMPACT_ATOMS: atom_id res chain seq x y z
N MET A 1 -1.25 -21.06 3.97
CA MET A 1 -0.04 -20.68 4.73
C MET A 1 -0.36 -20.84 6.22
N GLN A 2 0.49 -21.50 7.01
CA GLN A 2 0.25 -21.62 8.45
C GLN A 2 0.60 -20.29 9.14
N LEU A 3 -0.29 -19.81 10.03
CA LEU A 3 -0.17 -18.54 10.75
C LEU A 3 1.19 -18.42 11.46
N ASP A 4 1.60 -19.47 12.19
CA ASP A 4 2.84 -19.47 12.96
C ASP A 4 4.08 -19.27 12.09
N THR A 5 4.14 -19.92 10.93
CA THR A 5 5.25 -19.78 9.98
C THR A 5 5.34 -18.36 9.46
N TRP A 6 4.19 -17.76 9.14
CA TRP A 6 4.13 -16.37 8.69
C TRP A 6 4.56 -15.40 9.77
N LEU A 7 4.00 -15.51 10.98
CA LEU A 7 4.36 -14.66 12.12
C LEU A 7 5.86 -14.77 12.45
N ALA A 8 6.44 -15.96 12.38
CA ALA A 8 7.89 -16.15 12.55
C ALA A 8 8.70 -15.39 11.49
N SER A 9 8.28 -15.44 10.21
CA SER A 9 8.94 -14.68 9.13
C SER A 9 8.89 -13.16 9.38
N VAL A 10 7.73 -12.68 9.82
CA VAL A 10 7.47 -11.26 10.08
C VAL A 10 8.26 -10.75 11.29
N ALA A 11 8.40 -11.60 12.31
CA ALA A 11 9.11 -11.27 13.55
C ALA A 11 10.61 -11.07 13.35
N VAL A 12 11.25 -11.76 12.40
CA VAL A 12 12.69 -11.60 12.15
C VAL A 12 12.97 -10.33 11.34
N GLN A 13 12.07 -9.97 10.43
CA GLN A 13 12.23 -8.82 9.56
C GLN A 13 12.11 -7.49 10.32
N ARG A 14 12.95 -6.51 9.95
CA ARG A 14 12.73 -5.11 10.30
C ARG A 14 11.92 -4.46 9.19
N TRP A 15 10.79 -3.87 9.55
CA TRP A 15 9.84 -3.33 8.60
C TRP A 15 10.17 -1.87 8.27
N PRO A 16 10.07 -1.48 6.98
CA PRO A 16 10.28 -0.12 6.58
C PRO A 16 9.15 0.78 7.10
N VAL A 17 9.48 2.02 7.44
CA VAL A 17 8.53 3.03 7.94
C VAL A 17 8.01 3.90 6.80
N LEU A 18 6.99 4.72 7.07
CA LEU A 18 6.46 5.65 6.06
C LEU A 18 7.56 6.60 5.55
N PRO A 19 7.57 6.95 4.25
CA PRO A 19 8.57 7.86 3.69
C PRO A 19 8.66 9.21 4.42
N GLN A 20 7.52 9.79 4.82
CA GLN A 20 7.48 11.05 5.56
C GLN A 20 8.03 10.90 6.99
N THR A 21 7.69 9.80 7.67
CA THR A 21 8.26 9.44 8.98
C THR A 21 9.78 9.31 8.89
N HIS A 22 10.27 8.55 7.91
CA HIS A 22 11.71 8.38 7.69
C HIS A 22 12.43 9.71 7.45
N ALA A 23 11.89 10.57 6.57
CA ALA A 23 12.47 11.88 6.29
C ALA A 23 12.56 12.75 7.56
N ARG A 24 11.49 12.79 8.36
CA ARG A 24 11.46 13.58 9.61
C ARG A 24 12.41 13.01 10.67
N ILE A 25 12.50 11.69 10.80
CA ILE A 25 13.50 11.06 11.69
C ILE A 25 14.91 11.46 11.26
N ARG A 26 15.23 11.37 9.97
CA ARG A 26 16.56 11.77 9.47
C ARG A 26 16.89 13.22 9.80
N GLN A 27 15.91 14.12 9.70
CA GLN A 27 16.07 15.52 10.09
C GLN A 27 16.33 15.68 11.60
N GLU A 28 15.59 14.96 12.46
CA GLU A 28 15.84 15.00 13.91
C GLU A 28 17.21 14.40 14.27
N LEU A 29 17.59 13.27 13.65
CA LEU A 29 18.88 12.62 13.88
C LEU A 29 20.07 13.47 13.42
N ALA A 30 19.89 14.31 12.40
CA ALA A 30 20.93 15.24 11.94
C ALA A 30 21.29 16.31 12.97
N ARG A 31 20.45 16.54 14.00
CA ARG A 31 20.73 17.49 15.09
C ARG A 31 21.77 16.99 16.09
N GLY A 32 22.08 15.70 16.12
CA GLY A 32 22.99 15.07 17.09
C GLY A 32 22.28 14.54 18.36
N SER A 33 22.95 13.70 19.14
CA SER A 33 22.37 13.00 20.30
C SER A 33 21.99 13.92 21.45
N GLU A 34 22.78 14.97 21.69
CA GLU A 34 22.54 15.95 22.76
C GLU A 34 21.32 16.85 22.51
N ARG A 35 20.91 17.01 21.25
CA ARG A 35 19.79 17.88 20.84
C ARG A 35 18.56 17.08 20.38
N LEU A 36 18.56 15.78 20.64
CA LEU A 36 17.48 14.88 20.24
C LEU A 36 16.24 15.16 21.09
N ARG A 37 15.14 15.52 20.42
CA ARG A 37 13.87 15.85 21.09
C ARG A 37 12.99 14.62 21.18
N PHE A 38 12.90 14.02 22.37
CA PHE A 38 12.11 12.81 22.58
C PHE A 38 10.61 13.01 22.33
N GLU A 39 10.05 14.18 22.66
CA GLU A 39 8.67 14.54 22.33
C GLU A 39 8.36 14.42 20.82
N VAL A 40 9.27 14.92 19.96
CA VAL A 40 9.08 14.88 18.51
C VAL A 40 9.17 13.46 17.99
N LEU A 41 10.14 12.68 18.48
CA LEU A 41 10.26 11.27 18.12
C LEU A 41 9.06 10.47 18.62
N ALA A 42 8.55 10.75 19.82
CA ALA A 42 7.37 10.07 20.35
C ALA A 42 6.15 10.33 19.48
N ASN A 43 5.94 11.57 19.04
CA ASN A 43 4.85 11.92 18.13
C ASN A 43 5.00 11.23 16.76
N LEU A 44 6.22 11.12 16.23
CA LEU A 44 6.49 10.37 14.99
C LEU A 44 6.19 8.88 15.17
N THR A 45 6.68 8.28 16.25
CA THR A 45 6.46 6.86 16.59
C THR A 45 4.98 6.55 16.76
N LEU A 46 4.25 7.39 17.48
CA LEU A 46 2.81 7.22 17.66
C LEU A 46 2.03 7.43 16.36
N SER A 47 2.59 8.09 15.34
CA SER A 47 1.88 8.31 14.08
C SER A 47 2.23 7.27 13.00
N ASP A 48 3.18 6.37 13.27
CA ASP A 48 3.64 5.33 12.37
C ASP A 48 3.73 3.98 13.12
N PRO A 49 2.70 3.12 12.99
CA PRO A 49 2.68 1.79 13.59
C PRO A 49 3.91 0.90 13.34
N PHE A 50 4.63 1.06 12.22
CA PHE A 50 5.85 0.28 11.96
C PHE A 50 7.03 0.79 12.81
N LEU A 51 7.11 2.10 13.04
CA LEU A 51 8.09 2.67 13.96
C LEU A 51 7.76 2.32 15.42
N LEU A 52 6.49 2.36 15.79
CA LEU A 52 6.01 1.92 17.10
C LEU A 52 6.36 0.45 17.34
N LEU A 53 6.14 -0.42 16.36
CA LEU A 53 6.54 -1.83 16.43
C LEU A 53 8.05 -1.98 16.67
N ASP A 54 8.88 -1.23 15.94
CA ASP A 54 10.34 -1.25 16.09
C ASP A 54 10.79 -0.84 17.51
N LEU A 55 10.13 0.15 18.10
CA LEU A 55 10.36 0.58 19.49
C LEU A 55 9.88 -0.46 20.50
N LEU A 56 8.66 -0.98 20.36
CA LEU A 56 8.12 -1.99 21.28
C LEU A 56 9.00 -3.25 21.33
N ARG A 57 9.53 -3.67 20.18
CA ARG A 57 10.48 -4.79 20.08
C ARG A 57 11.80 -4.51 20.80
N LEU A 58 12.28 -3.26 20.82
CA LEU A 58 13.41 -2.89 21.66
C LEU A 58 13.07 -3.01 23.14
N MET A 59 11.90 -2.48 23.53
CA MET A 59 11.46 -2.48 24.93
C MET A 59 11.27 -3.89 25.49
N ALA A 60 10.85 -4.85 24.66
CA ALA A 60 10.67 -6.23 25.10
C ALA A 60 11.96 -6.91 25.58
N THR A 61 13.15 -6.40 25.21
CA THR A 61 14.42 -6.87 25.79
C THR A 61 14.66 -6.39 27.22
N SER A 62 13.88 -5.42 27.70
CA SER A 62 13.96 -4.88 29.05
C SER A 62 13.08 -5.68 30.02
N THR A 63 13.74 -6.50 30.86
CA THR A 63 13.08 -7.31 31.91
C THR A 63 12.33 -6.48 32.95
N ALA A 64 12.76 -5.23 33.20
CA ALA A 64 12.12 -4.34 34.17
C ALA A 64 10.70 -3.93 33.74
N LEU A 65 10.48 -3.74 32.44
CA LEU A 65 9.18 -3.30 31.91
C LEU A 65 8.18 -4.44 31.77
N GLN A 66 8.65 -5.64 31.44
CA GLN A 66 7.80 -6.83 31.39
C GLN A 66 7.15 -7.14 32.74
N ARG A 67 7.83 -6.85 33.86
CA ARG A 67 7.30 -7.07 35.22
C ARG A 67 6.20 -6.10 35.63
N SER A 68 6.16 -4.89 35.06
CA SER A 68 5.20 -3.85 35.47
C SER A 68 3.79 -4.08 34.91
N GLY A 69 3.64 -4.92 33.88
CA GLY A 69 2.36 -5.18 33.20
C GLY A 69 1.75 -3.97 32.50
N SER A 70 2.40 -2.80 32.56
CA SER A 70 1.94 -1.50 32.08
C SER A 70 2.93 -0.94 31.08
N LEU A 71 2.45 -0.32 30.01
CA LEU A 71 3.32 0.39 29.09
C LEU A 71 3.55 1.83 29.60
N PRO A 72 4.82 2.27 29.71
CA PRO A 72 5.10 3.69 29.93
C PRO A 72 4.72 4.48 28.67
N ALA A 73 4.65 5.81 28.77
CA ALA A 73 4.43 6.64 27.59
C ALA A 73 5.56 6.43 26.57
N VAL A 74 5.27 6.58 25.27
CA VAL A 74 6.29 6.37 24.21
C VAL A 74 7.52 7.26 24.39
N GLU A 75 7.34 8.49 24.87
CA GLU A 75 8.45 9.37 25.21
C GLU A 75 9.35 8.77 26.31
N GLN A 76 8.74 8.25 27.37
CA GLN A 76 9.45 7.57 28.45
C GLN A 76 10.13 6.29 27.95
N MET A 77 9.51 5.53 27.04
CA MET A 77 10.16 4.38 26.40
C MET A 77 11.46 4.80 25.69
N LEU A 78 11.40 5.88 24.91
CA LEU A 78 12.58 6.41 24.21
C LEU A 78 13.67 6.87 25.19
N MET A 79 13.29 7.52 26.30
CA MET A 79 14.22 7.90 27.36
C MET A 79 14.89 6.69 28.02
N VAL A 80 14.13 5.62 28.31
CA VAL A 80 14.66 4.38 28.89
C VAL A 80 15.64 3.69 27.94
N VAL A 81 15.40 3.73 26.63
CA VAL A 81 16.35 3.20 25.64
C VAL A 81 17.61 4.06 25.54
N GLY A 82 17.47 5.37 25.71
CA GLY A 82 18.55 6.35 25.64
C GLY A 82 18.82 6.85 24.22
N SER A 83 19.28 8.10 24.12
CA SER A 83 19.47 8.81 22.84
C SER A 83 20.46 8.11 21.91
N GLU A 84 21.63 7.69 22.40
CA GLU A 84 22.66 7.02 21.60
C GLU A 84 22.16 5.74 20.92
N ARG A 85 21.47 4.88 21.67
CA ARG A 85 20.94 3.61 21.15
C ARG A 85 19.78 3.84 20.16
N ILE A 86 18.92 4.82 20.44
CA ILE A 86 17.86 5.24 19.50
C ILE A 86 18.48 5.76 18.21
N MET A 87 19.49 6.64 18.28
CA MET A 87 20.14 7.17 17.09
C MET A 87 20.78 6.08 16.25
N MET A 88 21.57 5.19 16.86
CA MET A 88 22.21 4.08 16.16
C MET A 88 21.16 3.21 15.44
N ARG A 89 20.06 2.89 16.13
CA ARG A 89 18.99 2.08 15.57
C ARG A 89 18.21 2.80 14.47
N TYR A 90 17.86 4.06 14.68
CA TYR A 90 17.02 4.83 13.75
C TYR A 90 17.79 5.28 12.51
N ARG A 91 19.13 5.41 12.57
CA ARG A 91 19.97 5.59 11.37
C ARG A 91 19.88 4.43 10.37
N GLN A 92 19.55 3.23 10.86
CA GLN A 92 19.40 2.03 10.04
C GLN A 92 17.95 1.81 9.57
N LEU A 93 17.03 2.75 9.83
CA LEU A 93 15.67 2.65 9.33
C LEU A 93 15.65 2.78 7.81
N THR A 94 14.77 2.04 7.17
CA THR A 94 14.47 2.17 5.76
C THR A 94 13.06 2.76 5.60
N ALA A 95 12.88 3.57 4.56
CA ALA A 95 11.55 3.98 4.12
C ALA A 95 10.92 2.87 3.27
N TRP A 96 9.60 2.92 3.10
CA TRP A 96 8.94 2.13 2.06
C TRP A 96 9.62 2.37 0.71
N PRO A 97 9.84 1.31 -0.08
CA PRO A 97 10.40 1.47 -1.41
C PRO A 97 9.43 2.28 -2.28
N GLU A 98 9.97 3.02 -3.23
CA GLU A 98 9.15 3.61 -4.28
C GLU A 98 8.38 2.49 -4.99
N PRO A 99 7.06 2.61 -5.17
CA PRO A 99 6.24 1.57 -5.77
C PRO A 99 6.68 1.37 -7.23
N ALA A 100 6.95 0.13 -7.62
CA ALA A 100 7.38 -0.16 -8.98
C ALA A 100 6.22 -0.06 -9.99
N ASP A 101 4.97 -0.17 -9.53
CA ASP A 101 3.76 -0.07 -10.35
C ASP A 101 2.54 0.48 -9.57
N ARG A 102 1.39 0.54 -10.27
CA ARG A 102 0.11 0.99 -9.69
C ARG A 102 -0.42 0.03 -8.62
N HIS A 103 -0.14 -1.26 -8.73
CA HIS A 103 -0.63 -2.25 -7.77
C HIS A 103 0.09 -2.12 -6.43
N GLU A 104 1.42 -2.05 -6.44
CA GLU A 104 2.24 -1.79 -5.26
C GLU A 104 1.87 -0.45 -4.62
N PHE A 105 1.64 0.59 -5.44
CA PHE A 105 1.15 1.88 -4.94
C PHE A 105 -0.22 1.73 -4.24
N ALA A 106 -1.17 1.02 -4.86
CA ALA A 106 -2.50 0.79 -4.29
C ALA A 106 -2.42 0.03 -2.96
N VAL A 107 -1.56 -0.99 -2.87
CA VAL A 107 -1.32 -1.73 -1.63
C VAL A 107 -0.74 -0.82 -0.56
N GLN A 108 0.27 -0.01 -0.88
CA GLN A 108 0.85 0.96 0.06
C GLN A 108 -0.19 2.00 0.54
N GLU A 109 -1.06 2.47 -0.36
CA GLU A 109 -2.13 3.41 -0.05
C GLU A 109 -3.20 2.79 0.87
N GLU A 110 -3.63 1.54 0.60
CA GLU A 110 -4.55 0.80 1.45
C GLU A 110 -3.98 0.55 2.85
N VAL A 111 -2.69 0.19 2.92
CA VAL A 111 -1.96 0.00 4.18
C VAL A 111 -1.86 1.31 4.95
N ALA A 112 -1.51 2.41 4.28
CA ALA A 112 -1.50 3.73 4.91
C ALA A 112 -2.90 4.14 5.40
N GLY A 113 -3.97 3.80 4.66
CA GLY A 113 -5.35 4.00 5.11
C GLY A 113 -5.69 3.24 6.39
N LEU A 114 -5.26 1.97 6.50
CA LEU A 114 -5.40 1.17 7.73
C LEU A 114 -4.63 1.76 8.91
N MET A 115 -3.42 2.27 8.69
CA MET A 115 -2.64 2.96 9.72
C MET A 115 -3.33 4.26 10.16
N GLY A 116 -3.91 5.02 9.22
CA GLY A 116 -4.72 6.19 9.53
C GLY A 116 -5.94 5.87 10.40
N ARG A 117 -6.64 4.75 10.13
CA ARG A 117 -7.75 4.29 10.98
C ARG A 117 -7.30 3.82 12.36
N ALA A 118 -6.14 3.16 12.47
CA ALA A 118 -5.55 2.80 13.76
C ALA A 118 -5.25 4.06 14.59
N ARG A 119 -4.72 5.11 13.94
CA ARG A 119 -4.48 6.42 14.55
C ARG A 119 -5.76 7.09 15.05
N ILE A 120 -6.82 7.05 14.25
CA ILE A 120 -8.14 7.57 14.64
C ILE A 120 -8.67 6.79 15.85
N SER A 121 -8.58 5.46 15.81
CA SER A 121 -8.99 4.59 16.93
C SER A 121 -8.27 4.95 18.24
N ALA A 122 -6.96 5.20 18.16
CA ALA A 122 -6.13 5.56 19.29
C ALA A 122 -6.53 6.91 19.90
N LEU A 123 -6.85 7.90 19.06
CA LEU A 123 -7.35 9.19 19.53
C LEU A 123 -8.76 9.11 20.11
N ILE A 124 -9.66 8.30 19.52
CA ILE A 124 -11.01 8.05 20.05
C ILE A 124 -10.91 7.43 21.44
N VAL A 125 -10.17 6.32 21.59
CA VAL A 125 -10.10 5.62 22.88
C VAL A 125 -9.45 6.49 23.96
N LYS A 126 -8.45 7.31 23.61
CA LYS A 126 -7.87 8.29 24.52
C LYS A 126 -8.92 9.27 25.04
N ALA A 127 -9.67 9.89 24.13
CA ALA A 127 -10.68 10.88 24.48
C ALA A 127 -11.80 10.25 25.31
N TRP A 128 -12.26 9.06 24.93
CA TRP A 128 -13.31 8.34 25.64
C TRP A 128 -12.90 7.88 27.03
N LEU A 129 -11.68 7.37 27.20
CA LEU A 129 -11.15 7.03 28.52
C LEU A 129 -11.02 8.29 29.40
N SER A 130 -10.55 9.41 28.84
CA SER A 130 -10.51 10.68 29.58
C SER A 130 -11.91 11.15 29.99
N LEU A 131 -12.92 11.03 29.13
CA LEU A 131 -14.32 11.34 29.47
C LEU A 131 -14.88 10.42 30.56
N ALA A 132 -14.44 9.16 30.60
CA ALA A 132 -14.79 8.21 31.66
C ALA A 132 -14.05 8.44 32.99
N GLY A 133 -13.17 9.45 33.07
CA GLY A 133 -12.34 9.72 34.25
C GLY A 133 -11.16 8.77 34.42
N GLU A 134 -10.78 8.02 33.39
CA GLU A 134 -9.66 7.09 33.42
C GLU A 134 -8.34 7.82 33.12
N HIS A 135 -7.35 7.68 34.00
CA HIS A 135 -6.06 8.37 33.86
C HIS A 135 -5.01 7.59 33.06
N LYS A 136 -5.18 6.27 32.94
CA LYS A 136 -4.23 5.38 32.27
C LYS A 136 -4.73 5.06 30.87
N VAL A 137 -4.27 5.81 29.88
CA VAL A 137 -4.78 5.73 28.49
C VAL A 137 -3.77 5.15 27.51
N GLU A 138 -2.49 5.12 27.89
CA GLU A 138 -1.34 4.78 27.05
C GLU A 138 -1.42 3.34 26.55
N ASP A 139 -1.79 2.38 27.41
CA ASP A 139 -1.90 0.97 27.03
C ASP A 139 -2.96 0.78 25.92
N SER A 140 -4.11 1.45 26.07
CA SER A 140 -5.20 1.38 25.10
C SER A 140 -4.88 2.17 23.83
N PHE A 141 -4.12 3.27 23.95
CA PHE A 141 -3.61 4.02 22.82
C PHE A 141 -2.69 3.15 21.96
N VAL A 142 -1.68 2.54 22.56
CA VAL A 142 -0.74 1.65 21.86
C VAL A 142 -1.48 0.43 21.29
N ALA A 143 -2.41 -0.16 22.05
CA ALA A 143 -3.22 -1.28 21.59
C ALA A 143 -4.04 -0.94 20.33
N ALA A 144 -4.61 0.27 20.25
CA ALA A 144 -5.34 0.74 19.08
C ALA A 144 -4.42 0.93 17.86
N GLU A 145 -3.23 1.53 18.04
CA GLU A 145 -2.26 1.73 16.95
C GLU A 145 -1.78 0.41 16.33
N ILE A 146 -1.59 -0.63 17.15
CA ILE A 146 -1.13 -1.94 16.65
C ILE A 146 -2.26 -2.86 16.18
N TYR A 147 -3.53 -2.49 16.39
CA TYR A 147 -4.67 -3.37 16.11
C TYR A 147 -4.72 -3.83 14.65
N ASN A 148 -4.48 -2.93 13.69
CA ASN A 148 -4.47 -3.22 12.26
C ASN A 148 -3.11 -3.72 11.74
N LEU A 149 -2.08 -3.73 12.59
CA LEU A 149 -0.70 -3.99 12.17
C LEU A 149 -0.50 -5.38 11.53
N PRO A 150 -1.12 -6.47 12.02
CA PRO A 150 -1.06 -7.77 11.32
C PRO A 150 -1.57 -7.70 9.88
N ALA A 151 -2.69 -6.99 9.64
CA ALA A 151 -3.23 -6.81 8.30
C ALA A 151 -2.28 -5.96 7.44
N CYS A 152 -1.74 -4.85 7.97
CA CYS A 152 -0.76 -4.01 7.27
C CYS A 152 0.46 -4.81 6.81
N LEU A 153 1.03 -5.63 7.72
CA LEU A 153 2.18 -6.49 7.46
C LEU A 153 1.87 -7.52 6.38
N TYR A 154 0.71 -8.16 6.46
CA TYR A 154 0.28 -9.16 5.49
C TYR A 154 0.16 -8.57 4.08
N LEU A 155 -0.54 -7.44 3.94
CA LEU A 155 -0.77 -6.79 2.65
C LEU A 155 0.54 -6.34 2.00
N LEU A 156 1.45 -5.72 2.78
CA LEU A 156 2.78 -5.31 2.28
C LEU A 156 3.66 -6.50 1.91
N GLN A 157 3.69 -7.56 2.72
CA GLN A 157 4.58 -8.70 2.45
C GLN A 157 4.16 -9.47 1.19
N HIS A 158 2.85 -9.67 1.03
CA HIS A 158 2.31 -10.47 -0.06
C HIS A 158 1.89 -9.64 -1.28
N GLN A 159 1.96 -8.31 -1.18
CA GLN A 159 1.49 -7.39 -2.22
C GLN A 159 0.04 -7.71 -2.62
N VAL A 160 -0.85 -7.83 -1.63
CA VAL A 160 -2.26 -8.17 -1.83
C VAL A 160 -3.12 -6.96 -1.49
N ARG A 161 -4.16 -6.73 -2.30
CA ARG A 161 -5.16 -5.67 -2.07
C ARG A 161 -6.34 -6.17 -1.23
N LEU A 162 -6.98 -5.23 -0.55
CA LEU A 162 -8.23 -5.44 0.17
C LEU A 162 -9.38 -5.58 -0.84
N LYS A 163 -10.07 -6.72 -0.79
CA LYS A 163 -11.32 -6.97 -1.51
C LYS A 163 -12.55 -6.85 -0.61
N LYS A 164 -12.33 -6.79 0.70
CA LYS A 164 -13.31 -6.71 1.77
C LYS A 164 -12.66 -6.01 2.98
N PRO A 165 -13.42 -5.68 4.05
CA PRO A 165 -12.83 -5.11 5.26
C PRO A 165 -11.63 -5.94 5.76
N ALA A 166 -10.56 -5.28 6.16
CA ALA A 166 -9.27 -5.93 6.40
C ALA A 166 -9.35 -7.07 7.42
N LEU A 167 -10.10 -6.89 8.49
CA LEU A 167 -10.31 -7.90 9.54
C LEU A 167 -10.99 -9.17 8.99
N GLN A 168 -11.99 -8.99 8.12
CA GLN A 168 -12.69 -10.11 7.48
C GLN A 168 -11.75 -10.83 6.50
N GLN A 169 -10.96 -10.09 5.72
CA GLN A 169 -9.99 -10.68 4.81
C GLN A 169 -8.94 -11.52 5.55
N MET A 170 -8.46 -11.03 6.69
CA MET A 170 -7.49 -11.75 7.52
C MET A 170 -8.11 -12.98 8.16
N ALA A 171 -9.35 -12.89 8.65
CA ALA A 171 -10.02 -14.02 9.25
C ALA A 171 -10.20 -15.17 8.26
N GLU A 172 -10.62 -14.88 7.03
CA GLU A 172 -10.73 -15.87 5.97
C GLU A 172 -9.37 -16.42 5.53
N GLN A 173 -8.36 -15.57 5.41
CA GLN A 173 -7.02 -15.96 4.97
C GLN A 173 -6.35 -16.99 5.91
N PHE A 174 -6.62 -16.88 7.21
CA PHE A 174 -6.05 -17.77 8.23
C PHE A 174 -7.07 -18.76 8.80
N ALA A 175 -8.31 -18.77 8.28
CA ALA A 175 -9.43 -19.59 8.76
C ALA A 175 -9.64 -19.50 10.28
N MET A 176 -9.53 -18.29 10.84
CA MET A 176 -9.65 -18.04 12.27
C MET A 176 -10.17 -16.62 12.54
N ASP A 177 -10.85 -16.41 13.66
CA ASP A 177 -11.26 -15.06 14.02
C ASP A 177 -10.06 -14.13 14.27
N TYR A 178 -10.28 -12.82 14.08
CA TYR A 178 -9.21 -11.83 14.24
C TYR A 178 -8.64 -11.71 15.66
N PRO A 179 -9.41 -11.79 16.76
CA PRO A 179 -8.83 -11.66 18.11
C PRO A 179 -7.83 -12.78 18.47
N PRO A 180 -8.09 -14.07 18.17
CA PRO A 180 -7.06 -15.11 18.29
C PRO A 180 -5.83 -14.87 17.42
N LEU A 181 -5.98 -14.34 16.20
CA LEU A 181 -4.86 -13.98 15.32
C LEU A 181 -4.00 -12.88 15.96
N LEU A 182 -4.65 -11.85 16.52
CA LEU A 182 -3.98 -10.74 17.19
C LEU A 182 -3.26 -11.19 18.47
N ALA A 183 -3.85 -12.11 19.24
CA ALA A 183 -3.19 -12.72 20.40
C ALA A 183 -1.94 -13.51 19.98
N ALA A 184 -2.02 -14.32 18.91
CA ALA A 184 -0.87 -15.03 18.37
C ALA A 184 0.20 -14.06 17.85
N PHE A 185 -0.19 -12.96 17.20
CA PHE A 185 0.73 -11.91 16.78
C PHE A 185 1.46 -11.29 17.99
N ILE A 186 0.75 -10.96 19.07
CA ILE A 186 1.35 -10.39 20.30
C ILE A 186 2.30 -11.38 20.97
N GLN A 187 2.00 -12.67 20.96
CA GLN A 187 2.86 -13.70 21.55
C GLN A 187 4.12 -13.98 20.71
N ARG A 188 3.99 -14.02 19.38
CA ARG A 188 5.09 -14.33 18.46
C ARG A 188 6.01 -13.14 18.22
N MET A 189 5.46 -11.94 18.24
CA MET A 189 6.25 -10.72 18.24
C MET A 189 6.72 -10.48 19.68
N PRO A 190 7.95 -10.00 19.91
CA PRO A 190 8.39 -9.66 21.26
C PRO A 190 7.69 -8.36 21.67
N LEU A 191 6.41 -8.46 22.03
CA LEU A 191 5.54 -7.37 22.46
C LEU A 191 5.18 -7.51 23.94
N PRO A 192 4.86 -6.40 24.62
CA PRO A 192 4.43 -6.42 26.02
C PRO A 192 3.17 -7.27 26.24
N GLU A 193 3.23 -8.20 27.20
CA GLU A 193 2.13 -9.14 27.48
C GLU A 193 0.81 -8.46 27.89
N GLY A 194 0.89 -7.27 28.51
CA GLY A 194 -0.29 -6.48 28.90
C GLY A 194 -1.21 -6.14 27.73
N LEU A 195 -0.70 -6.14 26.49
CA LEU A 195 -1.52 -5.94 25.29
C LEU A 195 -2.53 -7.08 25.08
N ASN A 196 -2.22 -8.32 25.49
CA ASN A 196 -3.17 -9.43 25.41
C ASN A 196 -4.39 -9.23 26.30
N ALA A 197 -4.26 -8.53 27.44
CA ALA A 197 -5.39 -8.23 28.30
C ALA A 197 -6.40 -7.27 27.62
N LEU A 198 -5.91 -6.41 26.72
CA LEU A 198 -6.72 -5.45 25.96
C LEU A 198 -7.22 -6.02 24.63
N LEU A 199 -6.38 -6.77 23.91
CA LEU A 199 -6.62 -7.20 22.54
C LEU A 199 -7.01 -8.67 22.40
N GLY A 200 -6.65 -9.51 23.37
CA GLY A 200 -6.86 -10.96 23.36
C GLY A 200 -8.29 -11.39 23.69
N SER A 201 -8.48 -12.66 24.04
CA SER A 201 -9.75 -13.25 24.47
C SER A 201 -10.00 -13.03 25.98
N GLY A 202 -11.25 -13.20 26.45
CA GLY A 202 -11.62 -13.07 27.88
C GLY A 202 -12.69 -12.02 28.18
N VAL A 203 -13.10 -11.91 29.44
CA VAL A 203 -14.15 -10.96 29.90
C VAL A 203 -13.65 -9.52 29.78
N PRO A 204 -14.34 -8.66 29.01
CA PRO A 204 -13.83 -7.32 28.76
C PRO A 204 -14.18 -6.39 29.92
N GLY A 205 -13.16 -5.85 30.60
CA GLY A 205 -13.31 -4.70 31.49
C GLY A 205 -13.59 -3.41 30.71
N ARG A 206 -13.92 -2.32 31.41
CA ARG A 206 -14.33 -1.04 30.81
C ARG A 206 -13.34 -0.53 29.75
N HIS A 207 -12.03 -0.54 30.04
CA HIS A 207 -10.98 -0.12 29.09
C HIS A 207 -11.04 -0.89 27.78
N ARG A 208 -11.12 -2.22 27.87
CA ARG A 208 -11.19 -3.10 26.71
C ARG A 208 -12.49 -2.92 25.93
N GLN A 209 -13.61 -2.67 26.62
CA GLN A 209 -14.88 -2.40 25.94
C GLN A 209 -14.82 -1.08 25.15
N LEU A 210 -14.33 -0.01 25.77
CA LEU A 210 -14.16 1.29 25.09
C LEU A 210 -13.16 1.20 23.94
N LEU A 211 -12.04 0.48 24.11
CA LEU A 211 -11.09 0.21 23.03
C LEU A 211 -11.75 -0.50 21.85
N LYS A 212 -12.50 -1.58 22.10
CA LYS A 212 -13.21 -2.33 21.05
C LYS A 212 -14.21 -1.44 20.31
N LEU A 213 -14.98 -0.62 21.03
CA LEU A 213 -15.92 0.31 20.44
C LEU A 213 -15.21 1.40 19.61
N ALA A 214 -14.07 1.91 20.08
CA ALA A 214 -13.30 2.93 19.38
C ALA A 214 -12.75 2.41 18.05
N VAL A 215 -12.16 1.20 18.09
CA VAL A 215 -11.68 0.49 16.90
C VAL A 215 -12.83 0.20 15.93
N ALA A 216 -13.97 -0.32 16.43
CA ALA A 216 -15.14 -0.59 15.60
C ALA A 216 -15.70 0.69 14.95
N CYS A 217 -15.69 1.82 15.67
CA CYS A 217 -16.12 3.10 15.12
C CYS A 217 -15.19 3.56 13.99
N ALA A 218 -13.87 3.48 14.17
CA ALA A 218 -12.91 3.90 13.16
C ALA A 218 -12.92 3.00 11.92
N GLU A 219 -13.00 1.66 12.09
CA GLU A 219 -13.12 0.71 10.98
C GLU A 219 -14.48 0.81 10.27
N GLY A 220 -15.52 1.21 11.00
CA GLY A 220 -16.86 1.42 10.46
C GLY A 220 -17.01 2.69 9.61
N LEU A 221 -16.06 3.64 9.68
CA LEU A 221 -16.13 4.91 8.94
C LEU A 221 -16.26 4.71 7.43
N ASP A 222 -15.54 3.74 6.88
CA ASP A 222 -15.57 3.44 5.43
C ASP A 222 -16.95 2.95 4.95
N GLN A 223 -17.77 2.43 5.87
CA GLN A 223 -19.09 1.89 5.59
C GLN A 223 -20.21 2.91 5.86
N GLY A 224 -19.89 4.11 6.32
CA GLY A 224 -20.84 5.18 6.61
C GLY A 224 -21.20 5.29 8.09
N TRP A 225 -21.06 6.50 8.63
CA TRP A 225 -21.31 6.82 10.04
C TRP A 225 -22.82 6.82 10.39
N TRP A 226 -23.71 6.99 9.41
CA TRP A 226 -25.17 6.97 9.58
C TRP A 226 -25.72 5.55 9.86
N ARG A 227 -24.94 4.49 9.63
CA ARG A 227 -25.42 3.12 9.79
C ARG A 227 -25.86 2.85 11.23
N PRO A 228 -27.01 2.17 11.46
CA PRO A 228 -27.51 1.89 12.81
C PRO A 228 -26.49 1.21 13.73
N ALA A 229 -25.68 0.29 13.18
CA ALA A 229 -24.63 -0.40 13.95
C ALA A 229 -23.53 0.57 14.44
N TRP A 230 -23.16 1.56 13.63
CA TRP A 230 -22.17 2.57 14.00
C TRP A 230 -22.72 3.49 15.09
N GLN A 231 -23.95 3.98 14.89
CA GLN A 231 -24.69 4.81 15.85
C GLN A 231 -24.86 4.11 17.21
N ALA A 232 -25.23 2.82 17.18
CA ALA A 232 -25.34 1.99 18.38
C ALA A 232 -24.00 1.84 19.10
N GLY A 233 -22.88 1.72 18.36
CA GLY A 233 -21.53 1.66 18.92
C GLY A 233 -21.15 2.91 19.70
N VAL A 234 -21.40 4.10 19.12
CA VAL A 234 -21.15 5.39 19.81
C VAL A 234 -22.08 5.55 21.01
N SER A 235 -23.35 5.17 20.90
CA SER A 235 -24.30 5.20 22.02
C SER A 235 -23.88 4.27 23.16
N ALA A 236 -23.37 3.08 22.84
CA ALA A 236 -22.86 2.14 23.84
C ALA A 236 -21.63 2.71 24.55
N ALA A 237 -20.72 3.36 23.82
CA ALA A 237 -19.57 4.04 24.40
C ALA A 237 -20.02 5.18 25.33
N ALA A 238 -20.96 6.02 24.90
CA ALA A 238 -21.53 7.09 25.71
C ALA A 238 -22.08 6.58 27.05
N HIS A 239 -22.84 5.48 27.01
CA HIS A 239 -23.37 4.83 28.20
C HIS A 239 -22.27 4.31 29.13
N LEU A 240 -21.22 3.66 28.59
CA LEU A 240 -20.09 3.16 29.38
C LEU A 240 -19.29 4.27 30.07
N MET A 241 -19.20 5.43 29.43
CA MET A 241 -18.52 6.62 29.97
C MET A 241 -19.40 7.44 30.92
N GLY A 242 -20.73 7.25 30.88
CA GLY A 242 -21.68 8.07 31.64
C GLY A 242 -21.87 9.47 31.07
N VAL A 243 -21.71 9.64 29.75
CA VAL A 243 -21.82 10.92 29.03
C VAL A 243 -22.93 10.87 27.98
N THR A 244 -23.25 12.01 27.37
CA THR A 244 -24.24 12.07 26.29
C THR A 244 -23.69 11.49 24.99
N TYR A 245 -24.58 11.05 24.10
CA TYR A 245 -24.22 10.63 22.74
C TYR A 245 -23.43 11.74 22.02
N SER A 246 -23.85 13.00 22.16
CA SER A 246 -23.22 14.14 21.50
C SER A 246 -21.75 14.29 21.90
N GLU A 247 -21.44 14.19 23.19
CA GLU A 247 -20.05 14.27 23.69
C GLU A 247 -19.19 13.13 23.16
N ALA A 248 -19.71 11.90 23.19
CA ALA A 248 -19.02 10.73 22.64
C ALA A 248 -18.76 10.87 21.12
N TYR A 249 -19.76 11.38 20.39
CA TYR A 249 -19.68 11.62 18.95
C TYR A 249 -18.70 12.74 18.60
N GLN A 250 -18.70 13.86 19.34
CA GLN A 250 -17.74 14.96 19.12
C GLN A 250 -16.29 14.51 19.31
N ALA A 251 -16.03 13.60 20.26
CA ALA A 251 -14.70 13.00 20.40
C ALA A 251 -14.27 12.24 19.13
N VAL A 252 -15.19 11.55 18.45
CA VAL A 252 -14.92 10.90 17.16
C VAL A 252 -14.64 11.92 16.06
N VAL A 253 -15.48 12.96 15.94
CA VAL A 253 -15.29 14.06 14.97
C VAL A 253 -13.91 14.69 15.14
N HIS A 254 -13.53 15.02 16.37
CA HIS A 254 -12.24 15.62 16.69
C HIS A 254 -11.06 14.69 16.33
N ALA A 255 -11.16 13.39 16.64
CA ALA A 255 -10.13 12.43 16.26
C ALA A 255 -9.93 12.36 14.74
N VAL A 256 -11.02 12.26 13.98
CA VAL A 256 -10.99 12.22 12.50
C VAL A 256 -10.36 13.50 11.93
N LEU A 257 -10.79 14.67 12.41
CA LEU A 257 -10.26 15.96 11.96
C LEU A 257 -8.78 16.15 12.33
N GLN A 258 -8.36 15.71 13.52
CA GLN A 258 -6.98 15.83 13.97
C GLN A 258 -6.03 15.05 13.06
N VAL A 259 -6.40 13.83 12.67
CA VAL A 259 -5.63 13.00 11.74
C VAL A 259 -5.60 13.60 10.34
N ALA A 260 -6.76 14.07 9.84
CA ALA A 260 -6.84 14.67 8.52
C ALA A 260 -6.06 15.99 8.38
N ARG A 261 -5.93 16.77 9.46
CA ARG A 261 -5.15 18.03 9.48
C ARG A 261 -3.64 17.79 9.52
N ASN A 262 -3.20 16.66 10.09
CA ASN A 262 -1.78 16.33 10.24
C ASN A 262 -1.48 14.90 9.75
N PRO A 263 -1.73 14.60 8.45
CA PRO A 263 -1.54 13.25 7.93
C PRO A 263 -0.04 12.92 7.78
N GLN A 264 0.38 11.71 8.19
CA GLN A 264 1.73 11.19 7.90
C GLN A 264 1.83 10.51 6.52
N ALA A 265 0.68 10.26 5.90
CA ALA A 265 0.56 9.77 4.54
C ALA A 265 -0.77 10.30 3.96
N PRO A 266 -0.87 10.55 2.65
CA PRO A 266 -2.09 11.08 2.04
C PRO A 266 -3.36 10.28 2.40
N ALA A 267 -3.25 8.95 2.44
CA ALA A 267 -4.34 8.04 2.77
C ALA A 267 -4.90 8.19 4.21
N TYR A 268 -4.15 8.83 5.14
CA TYR A 268 -4.67 9.13 6.49
C TYR A 268 -5.89 10.07 6.42
N THR A 269 -6.06 10.82 5.33
CA THR A 269 -7.20 11.73 5.13
C THR A 269 -8.46 11.01 4.67
N PHE A 270 -8.38 9.74 4.24
CA PHE A 270 -9.50 9.04 3.61
C PHE A 270 -10.69 8.86 4.55
N ALA A 271 -10.44 8.51 5.80
CA ALA A 271 -11.49 8.38 6.81
C ALA A 271 -12.28 9.69 7.00
N ALA A 272 -11.63 10.86 6.89
CA ALA A 272 -12.34 12.14 6.95
C ALA A 272 -13.21 12.40 5.71
N ARG A 273 -12.74 12.02 4.51
CA ARG A 273 -13.57 12.08 3.29
C ARG A 273 -14.82 11.21 3.43
N ARG A 274 -14.65 10.00 3.98
CA ARG A 274 -15.73 9.05 4.28
C ARG A 274 -16.70 9.57 5.33
N PHE A 275 -16.18 10.24 6.34
CA PHE A 275 -16.98 10.84 7.40
C PHE A 275 -17.85 12.00 6.89
N LEU A 276 -17.38 12.73 5.87
CA LEU A 276 -18.14 13.81 5.23
C LEU A 276 -19.18 13.32 4.22
N ALA A 277 -19.24 12.02 3.92
CA ALA A 277 -20.19 11.47 2.97
C ALA A 277 -21.63 11.53 3.50
N MET A 278 -22.59 11.70 2.59
CA MET A 278 -24.02 11.70 2.90
C MET A 278 -24.56 10.26 2.97
N GLU A 279 -25.70 10.09 3.62
CA GLU A 279 -26.37 8.79 3.70
C GLU A 279 -26.66 8.22 2.30
N GLY A 280 -26.19 6.99 2.07
CA GLY A 280 -26.33 6.29 0.79
C GLY A 280 -25.19 6.55 -0.21
N ASP A 281 -24.44 7.64 -0.05
CA ASP A 281 -23.24 7.94 -0.85
C ASP A 281 -22.03 7.29 -0.20
N ILE A 282 -21.81 5.99 -0.45
CA ILE A 282 -20.50 5.39 -0.18
C ILE A 282 -19.70 5.55 -1.47
N PRO A 283 -18.78 6.53 -1.61
CA PRO A 283 -17.95 6.61 -2.81
C PRO A 283 -17.29 5.25 -3.03
N LEU A 284 -17.36 4.70 -4.24
CA LEU A 284 -16.59 3.49 -4.57
C LEU A 284 -15.13 3.74 -4.18
N ALA A 285 -14.42 2.73 -3.67
CA ALA A 285 -13.01 2.88 -3.31
C ALA A 285 -12.30 3.62 -4.45
N ASP A 286 -11.82 4.84 -4.16
CA ASP A 286 -11.23 5.69 -5.19
C ASP A 286 -10.17 4.85 -5.91
N GLU A 287 -10.23 4.81 -7.23
CA GLU A 287 -9.14 4.24 -7.99
C GLU A 287 -7.83 4.90 -7.51
N PRO A 288 -6.78 4.12 -7.19
CA PRO A 288 -5.54 4.67 -6.64
C PRO A 288 -5.09 5.82 -7.52
N CYS A 289 -5.12 7.03 -6.95
CA CYS A 289 -4.78 8.25 -7.65
C CYS A 289 -3.27 8.39 -7.51
N LEU A 290 -2.54 8.24 -8.63
CA LEU A 290 -1.09 8.31 -8.62
C LEU A 290 -0.64 9.62 -7.95
N PRO A 291 0.42 9.59 -7.13
CA PRO A 291 0.78 10.75 -6.33
C PRO A 291 1.08 11.94 -7.25
N PRO A 292 0.50 13.13 -6.98
CA PRO A 292 0.66 14.31 -7.84
C PRO A 292 2.10 14.84 -7.88
N SER A 293 2.96 14.37 -6.97
CA SER A 293 4.39 14.69 -6.90
C SER A 293 5.25 13.92 -7.90
N LEU A 294 4.72 12.90 -8.56
CA LEU A 294 5.43 12.24 -9.65
C LEU A 294 5.40 13.17 -10.86
N ASP A 295 6.58 13.42 -11.44
CA ASP A 295 6.68 14.07 -12.74
C ASP A 295 5.81 13.29 -13.76
N VAL A 296 5.32 13.99 -14.78
CA VAL A 296 4.45 13.41 -15.82
C VAL A 296 5.11 12.16 -16.40
N ALA A 297 6.43 12.22 -16.67
CA ALA A 297 7.21 11.07 -17.14
C ALA A 297 7.17 9.87 -16.17
N ALA A 298 7.27 10.10 -14.86
CA ALA A 298 7.25 9.05 -13.86
C ALA A 298 5.85 8.42 -13.69
N ARG A 299 4.77 9.21 -13.83
CA ARG A 299 3.39 8.70 -13.87
C ARG A 299 3.16 7.83 -15.09
N THR A 300 3.61 8.30 -16.26
CA THR A 300 3.52 7.55 -17.51
C THR A 300 4.30 6.23 -17.41
N ASP A 301 5.51 6.23 -16.87
CA ASP A 301 6.32 5.03 -16.66
C ASP A 301 5.64 4.02 -15.72
N LEU A 302 5.00 4.51 -14.66
CA LEU A 302 4.27 3.68 -13.73
C LEU A 302 2.99 3.09 -14.34
N ALA A 303 2.26 3.87 -15.15
CA ALA A 303 1.12 3.39 -15.92
C ALA A 303 1.53 2.31 -16.93
N ILE A 304 2.64 2.50 -17.64
CA ILE A 304 3.20 1.52 -18.56
C ILE A 304 3.57 0.23 -17.81
N ARG A 305 4.33 0.31 -16.70
CA ARG A 305 4.71 -0.87 -15.92
C ARG A 305 3.51 -1.65 -15.38
N GLY A 306 2.46 -0.95 -14.92
CA GLY A 306 1.20 -1.57 -14.52
C GLY A 306 0.50 -2.28 -15.69
N ALA A 307 0.49 -1.65 -16.86
CA ALA A 307 -0.01 -2.25 -18.09
C ALA A 307 0.76 -3.53 -18.47
N LEU A 308 2.11 -3.52 -18.41
CA LEU A 308 2.90 -4.73 -18.68
C LEU A 308 2.48 -5.91 -17.81
N ARG A 309 2.35 -5.68 -16.50
CA ARG A 309 1.98 -6.73 -15.54
C ARG A 309 0.55 -7.22 -15.74
N HIS A 310 -0.41 -6.35 -16.08
CA HIS A 310 -1.77 -6.78 -16.42
C HIS A 310 -1.78 -7.71 -17.65
N LEU A 311 -1.03 -7.32 -18.70
CA LEU A 311 -0.88 -8.15 -19.90
C LEU A 311 -0.26 -9.51 -19.57
N ALA A 312 0.76 -9.54 -18.72
CA ALA A 312 1.45 -10.79 -18.36
C ALA A 312 0.64 -11.68 -17.41
N ASN A 313 0.10 -11.11 -16.32
CA ASN A 313 -0.49 -11.88 -15.23
C ASN A 313 -1.98 -12.16 -15.46
N ASP A 314 -2.73 -11.18 -15.96
CA ASP A 314 -4.18 -11.28 -16.09
C ASP A 314 -4.60 -11.80 -17.48
N LEU A 315 -3.94 -11.33 -18.55
CA LEU A 315 -4.17 -11.84 -19.92
C LEU A 315 -3.27 -13.03 -20.28
N GLY A 316 -2.27 -13.32 -19.45
CA GLY A 316 -1.40 -14.48 -19.60
C GLY A 316 -0.43 -14.38 -20.78
N PHE A 317 -0.12 -13.18 -21.29
CA PHE A 317 0.91 -13.05 -22.32
C PHE A 317 2.27 -13.45 -21.77
N GLU A 318 3.01 -14.27 -22.53
CA GLU A 318 4.28 -14.81 -22.03
C GLU A 318 5.42 -13.82 -22.18
N ARG A 319 5.49 -13.11 -23.31
CA ARG A 319 6.43 -12.01 -23.51
C ARG A 319 5.64 -10.72 -23.64
N VAL A 320 6.00 -9.73 -22.83
CA VAL A 320 5.41 -8.39 -22.86
C VAL A 320 6.52 -7.37 -22.85
N LEU A 321 6.65 -6.61 -23.93
CA LEU A 321 7.72 -5.65 -24.15
C LEU A 321 7.15 -4.26 -24.37
N PHE A 322 7.84 -3.26 -23.87
CA PHE A 322 7.57 -1.86 -24.20
C PHE A 322 8.84 -1.18 -24.71
N TYR A 323 8.77 -0.75 -25.96
CA TYR A 323 9.81 0.06 -26.59
C TYR A 323 9.43 1.53 -26.52
N ARG A 324 10.29 2.36 -25.95
CA ARG A 324 10.13 3.81 -25.87
C ARG A 324 10.82 4.50 -27.03
N LEU A 325 10.13 5.47 -27.63
CA LEU A 325 10.72 6.36 -28.63
C LEU A 325 11.73 7.28 -27.94
N ASN A 326 12.92 7.41 -28.50
CA ASN A 326 13.92 8.34 -27.97
C ASN A 326 13.57 9.81 -28.28
N GLU A 327 14.26 10.74 -27.63
CA GLU A 327 14.01 12.19 -27.81
C GLU A 327 14.26 12.67 -29.25
N ALA A 328 15.19 12.04 -29.97
CA ALA A 328 15.47 12.36 -31.38
C ALA A 328 14.40 11.80 -32.35
N GLY A 329 13.51 10.91 -31.89
CA GLY A 329 12.44 10.31 -32.69
C GLY A 329 12.91 9.30 -33.75
N ASP A 330 14.18 8.88 -33.72
CA ASP A 330 14.80 8.04 -34.76
C ASP A 330 14.88 6.55 -34.38
N THR A 331 14.75 6.22 -33.09
CA THR A 331 14.95 4.86 -32.58
C THR A 331 14.00 4.50 -31.44
N LEU A 332 13.62 3.23 -31.40
CA LEU A 332 12.85 2.63 -30.32
C LEU A 332 13.77 1.81 -29.41
N ARG A 333 13.85 2.19 -28.13
CA ARG A 333 14.66 1.48 -27.13
C ARG A 333 13.78 0.65 -26.22
N LEU A 334 14.14 -0.62 -26.03
CA LEU A 334 13.45 -1.48 -25.06
C LEU A 334 13.64 -0.90 -23.66
N GLN A 335 12.54 -0.48 -23.02
CA GLN A 335 12.58 0.14 -21.70
C GLN A 335 12.07 -0.81 -20.61
N PHE A 336 10.99 -1.54 -20.90
CA PHE A 336 10.40 -2.49 -19.96
C PHE A 336 10.13 -3.83 -20.66
N GLN A 337 10.31 -4.92 -19.91
CA GLN A 337 10.13 -6.27 -20.41
C GLN A 337 9.64 -7.23 -19.31
N ILE A 338 8.82 -8.19 -19.70
CA ILE A 338 8.46 -9.38 -18.93
C ILE A 338 8.59 -10.59 -19.87
N GLY A 339 9.15 -11.69 -19.37
CA GLY A 339 9.18 -12.97 -20.08
C GLY A 339 10.36 -13.21 -21.03
N LEU A 340 11.29 -12.25 -21.18
CA LEU A 340 12.53 -12.48 -21.93
C LEU A 340 13.55 -13.24 -21.07
N LYS A 341 14.20 -14.24 -21.68
CA LYS A 341 15.31 -14.99 -21.07
C LYS A 341 16.64 -14.25 -21.27
N SER A 342 17.61 -14.50 -20.38
CA SER A 342 18.97 -13.98 -20.54
C SER A 342 19.56 -14.44 -21.87
N GLY A 343 19.94 -13.49 -22.74
CA GLY A 343 20.49 -13.77 -24.06
C GLY A 343 19.49 -13.80 -25.22
N ASP A 344 18.21 -13.46 -24.99
CA ASP A 344 17.23 -13.32 -26.06
C ASP A 344 17.67 -12.25 -27.08
N VAL A 345 17.52 -12.55 -28.38
CA VAL A 345 17.92 -11.68 -29.49
C VAL A 345 17.22 -10.33 -29.42
N LEU A 346 15.98 -10.27 -28.91
CA LEU A 346 15.22 -9.03 -28.75
C LEU A 346 15.86 -8.05 -27.75
N LEU A 347 16.74 -8.51 -26.86
CA LEU A 347 17.50 -7.63 -25.96
C LEU A 347 18.58 -6.82 -26.70
N GLN A 348 19.03 -7.32 -27.85
CA GLN A 348 20.11 -6.72 -28.64
C GLN A 348 19.60 -5.98 -29.89
N GLN A 349 18.35 -6.20 -30.28
CA GLN A 349 17.74 -5.57 -31.45
C GLN A 349 16.97 -4.31 -31.05
N MET A 350 17.15 -3.24 -31.84
CA MET A 350 16.40 -1.99 -31.68
C MET A 350 15.65 -1.69 -32.99
N PRO A 351 14.31 -1.52 -32.96
CA PRO A 351 13.58 -1.07 -34.12
C PRO A 351 14.02 0.34 -34.52
N LEU A 352 14.41 0.51 -35.79
CA LEU A 352 14.78 1.79 -36.38
C LEU A 352 13.55 2.49 -36.97
N MET A 353 13.43 3.81 -36.77
CA MET A 353 12.33 4.62 -37.32
C MET A 353 12.62 5.07 -38.75
N LYS A 354 12.70 4.12 -39.69
CA LYS A 354 12.78 4.46 -41.12
C LYS A 354 11.42 5.00 -41.60
N PRO A 355 11.35 6.05 -42.45
CA PRO A 355 10.09 6.68 -42.87
C PRO A 355 9.05 5.70 -43.44
N ASP A 356 9.49 4.69 -44.20
CA ASP A 356 8.63 3.64 -44.76
C ASP A 356 8.67 2.33 -43.97
N GLY A 357 9.28 2.34 -42.78
CA GLY A 357 9.42 1.16 -41.92
C GLY A 357 8.16 0.87 -41.12
N LEU A 358 7.96 -0.41 -40.77
CA LEU A 358 6.82 -0.85 -39.97
C LEU A 358 6.68 -0.09 -38.63
N PRO A 359 7.75 0.15 -37.83
CA PRO A 359 7.61 0.90 -36.58
C PRO A 359 7.12 2.35 -36.78
N ALA A 360 7.62 3.03 -37.83
CA ALA A 360 7.19 4.40 -38.15
C ALA A 360 5.72 4.45 -38.58
N LEU A 361 5.27 3.48 -39.38
CA LEU A 361 3.86 3.36 -39.78
C LEU A 361 2.95 3.08 -38.57
N LEU A 362 3.38 2.23 -37.64
CA LEU A 362 2.65 1.91 -36.43
C LEU A 362 2.52 3.13 -35.51
N LEU A 363 3.59 3.91 -35.36
CA LEU A 363 3.64 5.13 -34.55
C LEU A 363 3.18 6.40 -35.29
N GLY A 364 2.68 6.30 -36.53
CA GLY A 364 2.12 7.44 -37.25
C GLY A 364 0.70 7.82 -36.80
N ARG A 365 -0.04 6.88 -36.21
CA ARG A 365 -1.36 7.13 -35.58
C ARG A 365 -1.65 6.12 -34.45
N PRO A 366 -2.54 6.42 -33.50
CA PRO A 366 -2.98 5.46 -32.49
C PRO A 366 -3.66 4.25 -33.14
N GLN A 367 -3.03 3.07 -33.07
CA GLN A 367 -3.56 1.82 -33.59
C GLN A 367 -2.97 0.59 -32.89
N GLY A 368 -3.79 -0.47 -32.82
CA GLY A 368 -3.35 -1.82 -32.53
C GLY A 368 -3.23 -2.62 -33.82
N PHE A 369 -2.26 -3.52 -33.88
CA PHE A 369 -2.01 -4.36 -35.04
C PHE A 369 -1.70 -5.79 -34.60
N LEU A 370 -2.51 -6.74 -35.05
CA LEU A 370 -2.25 -8.15 -34.85
C LEU A 370 -1.45 -8.68 -36.05
N LEU A 371 -0.23 -9.09 -35.78
CA LEU A 371 0.69 -9.67 -36.74
C LEU A 371 0.56 -11.19 -36.66
N THR A 372 -0.26 -11.77 -37.54
CA THR A 372 -0.39 -13.22 -37.66
C THR A 372 0.82 -13.83 -38.36
N LEU A 373 1.06 -15.13 -38.16
CA LEU A 373 2.20 -15.82 -38.79
C LEU A 373 2.29 -15.62 -40.32
N ALA A 374 1.15 -15.68 -41.02
CA ALA A 374 1.10 -15.47 -42.47
C ALA A 374 1.42 -14.01 -42.87
N LEU A 375 0.99 -13.05 -42.05
CA LEU A 375 1.27 -11.63 -42.29
C LEU A 375 2.73 -11.29 -41.96
N HIS A 376 3.28 -11.90 -40.91
CA HIS A 376 4.69 -11.81 -40.53
C HIS A 376 5.59 -12.17 -41.70
N ALA A 377 5.39 -13.33 -42.33
CA ALA A 377 6.18 -13.78 -43.48
C ALA A 377 6.15 -12.76 -44.65
N ARG A 378 5.00 -12.15 -44.92
CA ARG A 378 4.85 -11.12 -45.97
C ARG A 378 5.57 -9.83 -45.62
N LEU A 379 5.45 -9.37 -44.38
CA LEU A 379 6.11 -8.14 -43.92
C LEU A 379 7.62 -8.32 -43.82
N GLN A 380 8.09 -9.52 -43.50
CA GLN A 380 9.51 -9.84 -43.44
C GLN A 380 10.18 -9.70 -44.80
N VAL A 381 9.54 -10.17 -45.87
CA VAL A 381 10.03 -9.98 -47.25
C VAL A 381 10.04 -8.50 -47.64
N LYS A 382 9.01 -7.74 -47.24
CA LYS A 382 8.87 -6.33 -47.60
C LYS A 382 9.91 -5.43 -46.92
N TYR A 383 10.14 -5.62 -45.62
CA TYR A 383 10.96 -4.69 -44.83
C TYR A 383 12.36 -5.21 -44.52
N ALA A 384 12.60 -6.53 -44.62
CA ALA A 384 13.88 -7.19 -44.34
C ALA A 384 14.52 -6.74 -43.00
N ASP A 385 13.69 -6.56 -41.99
CA ASP A 385 14.09 -5.97 -40.71
C ASP A 385 14.48 -7.06 -39.69
N ALA A 386 15.59 -6.83 -38.97
CA ALA A 386 16.15 -7.78 -38.02
C ALA A 386 15.32 -7.88 -36.73
N TRP A 387 14.72 -6.77 -36.28
CA TRP A 387 13.81 -6.79 -35.15
C TRP A 387 12.52 -7.54 -35.49
N LEU A 388 11.98 -7.33 -36.70
CA LEU A 388 10.82 -8.10 -37.17
C LEU A 388 11.14 -9.61 -37.26
N SER A 389 12.34 -9.98 -37.71
CA SER A 389 12.78 -11.39 -37.72
C SER A 389 12.81 -12.01 -36.33
N ALA A 390 13.23 -11.24 -35.31
CA ALA A 390 13.30 -11.72 -33.92
C ALA A 390 11.92 -11.93 -33.28
N LEU A 391 10.86 -11.36 -33.86
CA LEU A 391 9.46 -11.58 -33.47
C LEU A 391 8.81 -12.79 -34.18
N SER A 392 9.56 -13.54 -34.99
CA SER A 392 9.01 -14.65 -35.78
C SER A 392 8.63 -15.87 -34.93
N GLY A 393 7.66 -16.65 -35.42
CA GLY A 393 7.32 -17.98 -34.88
C GLY A 393 5.89 -18.13 -34.35
N ASN A 394 5.21 -17.04 -33.98
CA ASN A 394 3.83 -17.04 -33.46
C ASN A 394 3.10 -15.73 -33.81
N ASP A 395 1.83 -15.64 -33.44
CA ASP A 395 1.07 -14.38 -33.51
C ASP A 395 1.62 -13.36 -32.52
N VAL A 396 1.78 -12.11 -32.97
CA VAL A 396 2.30 -11.00 -32.17
C VAL A 396 1.31 -9.86 -32.22
N ALA A 397 0.91 -9.32 -31.06
CA ALA A 397 0.10 -8.11 -31.02
C ALA A 397 0.98 -6.88 -30.72
N LEU A 398 0.82 -5.86 -31.55
CA LEU A 398 1.54 -4.60 -31.50
C LEU A 398 0.56 -3.48 -31.19
N LEU A 399 0.98 -2.50 -30.39
CA LEU A 399 0.12 -1.38 -30.02
C LEU A 399 0.91 -0.11 -29.80
N SER A 400 0.58 0.92 -30.58
CA SER A 400 1.17 2.25 -30.43
C SER A 400 0.60 2.95 -29.20
N VAL A 401 1.46 3.58 -28.40
CA VAL A 401 1.09 4.37 -27.22
C VAL A 401 1.41 5.83 -27.47
N TYR A 402 0.48 6.70 -27.08
CA TYR A 402 0.60 8.14 -27.17
C TYR A 402 0.40 8.77 -25.81
N ALA A 403 1.13 9.87 -25.55
CA ALA A 403 0.93 10.74 -24.40
C ALA A 403 0.84 12.18 -24.92
N GLU A 404 -0.17 12.94 -24.47
CA GLU A 404 -0.39 14.33 -24.89
C GLU A 404 -0.42 14.53 -26.42
N GLY A 405 -0.95 13.56 -27.16
CA GLY A 405 -1.00 13.60 -28.63
C GLY A 405 0.33 13.34 -29.34
N ARG A 406 1.41 13.02 -28.61
CA ARG A 406 2.71 12.63 -29.17
C ARG A 406 2.95 11.11 -29.05
N PRO A 407 3.61 10.48 -30.04
CA PRO A 407 3.95 9.07 -29.96
C PRO A 407 4.99 8.84 -28.85
N LEU A 408 4.68 7.93 -27.93
CA LEU A 408 5.52 7.60 -26.80
C LEU A 408 6.32 6.32 -27.02
N GLY A 409 5.70 5.31 -27.64
CA GLY A 409 6.31 4.00 -27.76
C GLY A 409 5.38 2.92 -28.28
N LEU A 410 5.88 1.69 -28.32
CA LEU A 410 5.21 0.52 -28.88
C LEU A 410 5.20 -0.63 -27.87
N PHE A 411 4.01 -1.11 -27.54
CA PHE A 411 3.82 -2.40 -26.89
C PHE A 411 3.94 -3.53 -27.90
N VAL A 412 4.61 -4.60 -27.48
CA VAL A 412 4.78 -5.84 -28.25
C VAL A 412 4.49 -7.00 -27.30
N VAL A 413 3.52 -7.84 -27.66
CA VAL A 413 3.17 -9.02 -26.87
C VAL A 413 3.06 -10.26 -27.74
N ASP A 414 3.45 -11.40 -27.18
CA ASP A 414 3.27 -12.71 -27.81
C ASP A 414 3.26 -13.84 -26.77
N ASN A 415 3.02 -15.06 -27.26
CA ASN A 415 3.07 -16.30 -26.48
C ASN A 415 4.17 -17.22 -27.03
N ALA A 416 5.41 -16.72 -27.19
CA ALA A 416 6.46 -17.46 -27.89
C ALA A 416 6.89 -18.80 -27.25
N GLY A 417 6.72 -18.96 -25.94
CA GLY A 417 7.05 -20.18 -25.21
C GLY A 417 6.03 -21.30 -25.39
N SER A 418 4.73 -21.01 -25.39
CA SER A 418 3.67 -22.01 -25.60
C SER A 418 3.16 -22.10 -27.04
N GLY A 419 3.35 -21.08 -27.86
CA GLY A 419 2.76 -20.96 -29.19
C GLY A 419 1.24 -20.75 -29.18
N ARG A 420 0.67 -20.35 -28.04
CA ARG A 420 -0.76 -20.08 -27.91
C ARG A 420 -1.17 -18.91 -28.82
N ALA A 421 -2.17 -19.13 -29.68
CA ALA A 421 -2.72 -18.08 -30.54
C ALA A 421 -3.33 -16.94 -29.71
N ILE A 422 -3.27 -15.71 -30.23
CA ILE A 422 -3.91 -14.55 -29.60
C ILE A 422 -5.35 -14.49 -30.11
N ASP A 423 -6.32 -14.88 -29.28
CA ASP A 423 -7.73 -14.83 -29.64
C ASP A 423 -8.29 -13.40 -29.67
N ASP A 424 -9.47 -13.25 -30.28
CA ASP A 424 -10.11 -11.94 -30.47
C ASP A 424 -10.45 -11.26 -29.14
N ALA A 425 -10.86 -12.01 -28.12
CA ALA A 425 -11.23 -11.45 -26.82
C ALA A 425 -10.01 -10.85 -26.12
N CYS A 426 -8.90 -11.58 -26.11
CA CYS A 426 -7.61 -11.15 -25.57
C CYS A 426 -7.08 -9.95 -26.35
N TYR A 427 -7.19 -9.96 -27.69
CA TYR A 427 -6.77 -8.84 -28.53
C TYR A 427 -7.62 -7.56 -28.30
N GLN A 428 -8.93 -7.68 -28.10
CA GLN A 428 -9.76 -6.52 -27.74
C GLN A 428 -9.39 -5.95 -26.37
N GLN A 429 -9.14 -6.81 -25.37
CA GLN A 429 -8.70 -6.36 -24.04
C GLN A 429 -7.32 -5.67 -24.10
N PHE A 430 -6.40 -6.19 -24.91
CA PHE A 430 -5.12 -5.57 -25.23
C PHE A 430 -5.30 -4.16 -25.84
N LYS A 431 -6.22 -3.99 -26.78
CA LYS A 431 -6.53 -2.66 -27.36
C LYS A 431 -7.16 -1.68 -26.37
N LEU A 432 -8.05 -2.15 -25.50
CA LEU A 432 -8.68 -1.30 -24.47
C LEU A 432 -7.66 -0.78 -23.44
N LEU A 433 -6.58 -1.52 -23.22
CA LEU A 433 -5.48 -1.10 -22.36
C LEU A 433 -4.70 0.08 -22.96
N ALA A 434 -4.58 0.17 -24.29
CA ALA A 434 -4.00 1.34 -24.97
C ALA A 434 -4.73 2.65 -24.63
N ALA A 435 -6.06 2.60 -24.70
CA ALA A 435 -6.90 3.76 -24.42
C ALA A 435 -6.72 4.22 -22.97
N ARG A 436 -6.56 3.28 -22.04
CA ARG A 436 -6.32 3.57 -20.62
C ARG A 436 -4.93 4.17 -20.37
N VAL A 437 -3.86 3.61 -20.95
CA VAL A 437 -2.50 4.18 -20.78
C VAL A 437 -2.43 5.60 -21.38
N ALA A 438 -3.10 5.85 -22.50
CA ALA A 438 -3.17 7.16 -23.12
C ALA A 438 -3.99 8.18 -22.30
N SER A 439 -5.12 7.76 -21.70
CA SER A 439 -5.97 8.65 -20.89
C SER A 439 -5.40 8.99 -19.51
N LEU A 440 -4.48 8.18 -18.99
CA LEU A 440 -3.83 8.36 -17.68
C LEU A 440 -2.67 9.38 -17.71
N SER A 441 -2.46 10.07 -18.83
CA SER A 441 -1.52 11.21 -18.93
C SER A 441 -2.10 12.51 -18.37
N PHE A 442 -3.22 12.46 -17.64
CA PHE A 442 -3.91 13.59 -17.02
C PHE A 442 -4.18 13.35 -15.54
#